data_AF-A0A511UTM4-F1
#
_entry.id   AF-A0A511UTM4-F1
#
_cell.length_a   1.000
_cell.length_b   1.000
_cell.length_c   1.000
_cell.angle_alpha   90.00
_cell.angle_beta   90.00
_cell.angle_gamma   90.00
#
_symmetry.space_group_name_H-M   'P 1'
#
loop_
_entity.id
_entity.type
_entity.pdbx_description
1 polymer ?
#
loop_
_entity_poly.entity_id
_entity_poly.type
_entity_poly.pdbx_seq_one_letter_code
_entity_poly.pdbx_strand_id
1 'polypeptide(L)' 'MPRFKTYNYYQNAKVVINYQDQLQPGTFEHAVHILIKHKIDLTVFHPRRCAYSGIMSWQGFV' A
#
# COMPACT_ATOMS: atom_id res chain seq x y z
N MET A 1 6.86 15.72 -5.25
CA MET A 1 7.49 15.25 -4.00
C MET A 1 6.41 14.98 -2.97
N PRO A 2 6.43 13.86 -2.23
CA PRO A 2 5.43 13.56 -1.20
C PRO A 2 5.52 14.55 -0.04
N ARG A 3 4.39 15.09 0.41
CA ARG A 3 4.31 15.97 1.59
C ARG A 3 3.95 15.15 2.82
N PHE A 4 4.95 14.71 3.56
CA PHE A 4 4.73 14.02 4.82
C PHE A 4 4.33 15.01 5.92
N LYS A 5 3.37 14.62 6.76
CA LYS A 5 2.98 15.40 7.94
C LYS A 5 4.06 15.27 9.02
N THR A 6 4.36 16.36 9.71
CA THR A 6 5.29 16.38 10.85
C THR A 6 4.75 15.56 12.01
N TYR A 7 5.65 14.83 12.67
CA TYR A 7 5.31 14.01 13.84
C TYR A 7 5.00 14.92 15.02
N ASN A 8 3.78 14.84 15.57
CA ASN A 8 3.37 15.62 16.74
C ASN A 8 3.57 14.81 18.02
N TYR A 9 4.50 15.23 18.89
CA TYR A 9 4.77 14.58 20.18
C TYR A 9 3.63 14.70 21.19
N TYR A 10 2.73 15.67 21.02
CA TYR A 10 1.52 15.82 21.84
C TYR A 10 0.33 15.00 21.32
N GLN A 11 0.52 14.24 20.23
CA GLN A 11 -0.51 13.34 19.73
C GLN A 11 -0.63 12.14 20.67
N ASN A 12 -1.53 12.28 21.65
CA ASN A 12 -1.72 11.30 22.72
C ASN A 12 -2.31 9.96 22.25
N ALA A 13 -2.97 9.95 21.10
CA ALA A 13 -3.52 8.73 20.50
C ALA A 13 -3.31 8.73 19.00
N LYS A 14 -2.75 7.62 18.49
CA LYS A 14 -2.93 7.23 17.09
C LYS A 14 -4.12 6.29 17.07
N VAL A 15 -5.19 6.70 16.40
CA VAL A 15 -6.36 5.84 16.22
C VAL A 15 -5.88 4.63 15.44
N VAL A 16 -5.96 3.44 16.06
CA VAL A 16 -5.75 2.18 15.36
C VAL A 16 -6.91 2.04 14.39
N ILE A 17 -6.62 2.23 13.10
CA ILE A 17 -7.61 2.11 12.04
C ILE A 17 -7.71 0.63 11.66
N ASN A 18 -8.82 -0.01 12.01
CA ASN A 18 -9.17 -1.28 11.40
C ASN A 18 -9.84 -1.02 10.05
N TYR A 19 -9.10 -1.23 8.96
CA TYR A 19 -9.58 -0.98 7.61
C TYR A 19 -10.75 -1.88 7.21
N GLN A 20 -10.84 -3.11 7.74
CA GLN A 20 -11.99 -3.99 7.47
C GLN A 20 -13.28 -3.43 8.07
N ASP A 21 -13.20 -2.88 9.27
CA ASP A 21 -14.37 -2.35 9.98
C ASP A 21 -14.80 -0.96 9.50
N GLN A 22 -13.96 -0.24 8.74
CA GLN A 22 -14.31 1.08 8.18
C GLN A 22 -15.03 1.01 6.84
N LEU A 23 -14.85 -0.08 6.07
CA LEU A 23 -15.50 -0.25 4.77
C LEU A 23 -16.93 -0.79 4.92
N GLN A 24 -17.73 -0.15 5.78
CA GLN A 24 -19.10 -0.54 6.04
C GLN A 24 -19.97 -0.31 4.78
N PRO A 25 -20.86 -1.25 4.43
CA PRO A 25 -21.80 -1.07 3.33
C PRO A 25 -22.62 0.21 3.50
N GLY A 26 -22.87 0.93 2.41
CA GLY A 26 -23.62 2.19 2.43
C GLY A 26 -22.79 3.43 2.76
N THR A 27 -21.49 3.28 3.04
CA THR A 27 -20.56 4.41 3.16
C THR A 27 -19.96 4.79 1.80
N PHE A 28 -19.46 6.02 1.70
CA PHE A 28 -18.78 6.49 0.49
C PHE A 28 -17.48 5.70 0.25
N GLU A 29 -16.74 5.42 1.31
CA GLU A 29 -15.49 4.69 1.32
C GLU A 29 -15.68 3.27 0.77
N HIS A 30 -16.77 2.60 1.15
CA HIS A 30 -17.13 1.29 0.61
C HIS A 30 -17.42 1.35 -0.90
N ALA A 31 -18.18 2.36 -1.35
CA ALA A 31 -18.48 2.54 -2.77
C ALA A 31 -17.20 2.78 -3.60
N VAL A 32 -16.30 3.65 -3.11
CA VAL A 32 -15.01 3.91 -3.75
C VAL A 32 -14.14 2.66 -3.76
N HIS A 33 -14.10 1.89 -2.66
CA HIS A 33 -13.35 0.64 -2.60
C HIS A 33 -13.81 -0.37 -3.66
N ILE A 34 -15.12 -0.56 -3.82
CA ILE A 34 -15.70 -1.45 -4.82
C ILE A 34 -15.35 -0.98 -6.24
N LEU A 35 -15.46 0.33 -6.51
CA LEU A 35 -15.13 0.90 -7.82
C LEU A 35 -13.66 0.69 -8.18
N ILE A 36 -12.75 1.02 -7.25
CA ILE A 36 -11.30 0.85 -7.45
C ILE A 36 -10.96 -0.62 -7.67
N LYS A 37 -11.54 -1.54 -6.88
CA LYS A 37 -11.23 -2.97 -6.94
C LYS A 37 -11.78 -3.68 -8.18
N HIS A 38 -12.96 -3.29 -8.64
CA HIS A 38 -13.70 -4.06 -9.65
C HIS A 38 -13.92 -3.34 -10.98
N LYS A 39 -13.74 -2.01 -11.04
CA LYS A 39 -14.05 -1.21 -12.23
C LYS A 39 -12.86 -0.46 -12.80
N ILE A 40 -11.83 -0.19 -12.00
CA ILE A 40 -10.65 0.57 -12.43
C ILE A 40 -9.46 -0.38 -12.57
N ASP A 41 -8.86 -0.39 -13.76
CA ASP A 41 -7.63 -1.14 -14.00
C ASP A 41 -6.42 -0.36 -13.43
N LEU A 42 -5.85 -0.89 -12.36
CA LEU A 42 -4.69 -0.30 -11.68
C LEU A 42 -3.36 -0.91 -12.14
N THR A 43 -3.36 -1.84 -13.11
CA THR A 43 -2.14 -2.53 -13.56
C THR A 43 -1.08 -1.56 -14.08
N VAL A 44 -1.50 -0.41 -14.65
CA VAL A 44 -0.61 0.67 -15.09
C VAL A 44 0.23 1.28 -13.95
N PHE A 45 -0.27 1.24 -12.71
CA PHE A 45 0.41 1.75 -11.52
C PHE A 45 1.27 0.71 -10.81
N HIS A 46 1.29 -0.53 -11.29
CA HIS A 46 2.19 -1.56 -10.80
C HIS A 46 3.42 -1.59 -11.71
N PRO A 47 4.48 -0.79 -11.44
CA PRO A 47 5.75 -0.99 -12.15
C PRO A 47 6.14 -2.44 -11.94
N ARG A 48 6.42 -3.15 -13.04
CA ARG A 48 6.88 -4.54 -12.98
C ARG A 48 7.99 -4.57 -11.94
N ARG A 49 7.76 -5.27 -10.83
CA ARG A 49 8.84 -5.56 -9.89
C ARG A 49 9.92 -6.20 -10.74
N CYS A 50 11.04 -5.50 -10.93
CA CYS A 50 12.23 -6.10 -11.50
C CYS A 50 12.46 -7.33 -10.64
N ALA A 51 12.28 -8.51 -11.24
CA ALA A 51 12.67 -9.75 -10.61
C ALA A 51 14.14 -9.56 -10.25
N TYR A 52 14.43 -9.56 -8.95
CA TYR A 52 15.74 -9.95 -8.47
C TYR A 52 15.94 -11.40 -8.91
N SER A 53 16.26 -11.61 -10.18
CA SER A 53 17.07 -12.74 -10.63
C SER A 53 18.51 -12.30 -10.42
N GLY A 54 18.86 -12.17 -9.14
CA GLY A 54 20.26 -12.19 -8.75
C GLY A 54 20.77 -13.58 -9.08
N ILE A 55 21.43 -13.72 -10.23
CA ILE A 55 22.36 -14.80 -10.48
C ILE A 55 23.46 -14.62 -9.42
N MET A 56 23.26 -15.23 -8.26
CA MET A 56 24.30 -15.38 -7.26
C MET A 56 25.04 -16.68 -7.63
N SER A 57 25.82 -16.64 -8.72
CA SER A 57 26.83 -17.66 -8.94
C SER A 57 27.92 -17.44 -7.90
N TRP A 58 27.86 -18.18 -6.80
CA TRP A 58 28.98 -18.34 -5.89
C TRP A 58 30.12 -19.02 -6.66
N GLN A 59 31.03 -18.24 -7.25
CA GLN A 59 32.34 -18.76 -7.61
C GLN A 59 33.12 -19.00 -6.31
N GLY A 60 33.72 -20.18 -6.25
CA GLY A 60 34.25 -20.79 -5.06
C GLY A 60 35.41 -20.05 -4.41
N PHE A 61 35.57 -20.37 -3.13
CA PHE A 61 36.79 -20.23 -2.36
C PHE A 61 38.02 -20.63 -3.19
N VAL A 62 38.93 -19.67 -3.35
CA VAL A 62 40.38 -19.87 -3.36
C VAL A 62 40.96 -18.87 -2.38
#